data_AF-A0A9E3P2L2-F1
#
_entry.id   AF-A0A9E3P2L2-F1
#
_cell.length_a   1.000
_cell.length_b   1.000
_cell.length_c   1.000
_cell.angle_alpha   90.00
_cell.angle_beta   90.00
_cell.angle_gamma   90.00
#
_symmetry.space_group_name_H-M   'P 1'
#
loop_
_entity.id
_entity.type
_entity.pdbx_description
1 polymer ?
#
loop_
_entity_poly.entity_id
_entity_poly.type
_entity_poly.pdbx_seq_one_letter_code
_entity_poly.pdbx_strand_id
1 'polypeptide(L)' 'MNLSRLSALELETQARTLEAQLKKLAHRPRPTPQEQALSAELKKMRLAMKDRLSTIR' A
#
# COMPACT_ATOMS: atom_id res chain seq x y z
N MET A 1 3.21 -9.53 -6.79
CA MET A 1 3.07 -10.12 -5.44
C MET A 1 1.72 -10.81 -5.34
N ASN A 2 1.67 -12.07 -4.92
CA ASN A 2 0.41 -12.83 -4.85
C ASN A 2 -0.17 -12.69 -3.42
N LEU A 3 -1.06 -11.71 -3.25
CA LEU A 3 -1.68 -11.35 -1.95
C LEU A 3 -2.51 -12.49 -1.34
N SER A 4 -2.87 -13.49 -2.16
CA SER A 4 -3.68 -14.65 -1.79
C SER A 4 -2.99 -15.61 -0.81
N ARG A 5 -1.67 -15.53 -0.67
CA ARG A 5 -0.86 -16.44 0.17
C ARG A 5 -0.39 -15.83 1.49
N LEU A 6 -0.67 -14.56 1.74
CA LEU A 6 -0.20 -13.88 2.94
C LEU A 6 -1.16 -14.14 4.10
N SER A 7 -0.60 -14.41 5.28
CA SER A 7 -1.35 -14.46 6.53
C SER A 7 -1.89 -13.07 6.90
N ALA A 8 -2.93 -13.01 7.75
CA ALA A 8 -3.51 -11.73 8.18
C ALA A 8 -2.46 -10.78 8.81
N LEU A 9 -1.52 -11.33 9.57
CA LEU A 9 -0.42 -10.58 10.19
C LEU A 9 0.56 -10.01 9.15
N GLU A 10 0.87 -10.77 8.11
CA GLU A 10 1.73 -10.31 7.01
C GLU A 10 1.03 -9.23 6.19
N LEU A 11 -0.28 -9.37 5.94
CA LEU A 11 -1.09 -8.34 5.27
C LEU A 11 -1.10 -7.03 6.07
N GLU A 12 -1.25 -7.09 7.39
CA GLU A 12 -1.16 -5.91 8.25
C GLU A 12 0.24 -5.27 8.21
N THR A 13 1.29 -6.08 8.25
CA THR A 13 2.69 -5.60 8.21
C THR A 13 3.01 -4.91 6.89
N GLN A 14 2.53 -5.49 5.78
CA GLN A 14 2.66 -4.89 4.46
C GLN A 14 1.82 -3.61 4.32
N ALA A 15 0.59 -3.59 4.86
CA ALA A 15 -0.25 -2.39 4.87
C ALA A 15 0.44 -1.23 5.61
N ARG A 16 1.04 -1.49 6.78
CA ARG A 16 1.81 -0.47 7.53
C ARG A 16 3.02 0.03 6.73
N THR A 17 3.71 -0.87 6.05
CA THR A 17 4.87 -0.53 5.19
C THR A 17 4.45 0.35 4.01
N LEU A 18 3.35 0.02 3.34
CA LEU A 18 2.78 0.81 2.25
C LEU A 18 2.36 2.20 2.73
N GLU A 19 1.75 2.31 3.91
CA GLU A 19 1.39 3.61 4.49
C GLU A 19 2.62 4.47 4.79
N ALA A 20 3.71 3.88 5.28
CA ALA A 20 4.96 4.60 5.51
C ALA A 20 5.56 5.12 4.19
N GLN A 21 5.52 4.32 3.12
CA GLN A 21 5.98 4.73 1.79
C GLN A 21 5.12 5.86 1.21
N LEU A 22 3.80 5.76 1.34
CA LEU A 22 2.87 6.81 0.93
C LEU A 22 3.10 8.12 1.69
N LYS A 23 3.34 8.07 3.01
CA LYS A 23 3.68 9.27 3.80
C LYS A 23 4.97 9.91 3.30
N LYS A 24 6.02 9.13 3.04
CA LYS A 24 7.29 9.65 2.49
C LYS A 24 7.08 10.35 1.14
N LEU A 25 6.28 9.76 0.25
CA LEU A 25 5.95 10.35 -1.05
C LEU A 25 5.07 11.60 -0.92
N ALA A 26 4.13 11.62 0.03
CA ALA A 26 3.27 12.77 0.31
C ALA A 26 4.04 13.96 0.88
N HIS A 27 5.12 13.72 1.63
CA HIS A 27 5.99 14.77 2.16
C HIS A 27 6.94 15.37 1.11
N ARG A 28 6.99 14.85 -0.14
CA ARG A 28 7.75 15.52 -1.20
C ARG A 28 6.97 16.73 -1.74
N PRO A 29 7.52 17.95 -1.68
CA PRO A 29 6.83 19.15 -2.16
C PRO A 29 6.70 19.22 -3.69
N ARG A 30 7.55 18.48 -4.44
CA ARG A 30 7.46 18.34 -5.91
C ARG A 30 7.75 16.89 -6.30
N PRO A 31 6.77 15.99 -6.22
CA PRO A 31 6.94 14.61 -6.65
C PRO A 31 7.09 14.55 -8.18
N THR A 32 8.05 13.77 -8.65
CA THR A 32 8.24 13.54 -10.08
C THR A 32 7.03 12.78 -10.66
N PRO A 33 6.80 12.80 -11.99
CA PRO A 33 5.71 12.03 -12.61
C PRO A 33 5.77 10.53 -12.28
N GLN A 34 6.98 9.97 -12.16
CA GLN A 34 7.18 8.57 -11.74
C GLN A 34 6.73 8.34 -10.29
N GLU A 35 7.01 9.29 -9.40
CA GLU A 35 6.56 9.21 -8.00
C GLU A 35 5.06 9.38 -7.84
N GLN A 36 4.42 10.17 -8.70
CA GLN A 36 2.96 10.30 -8.75
C GLN A 36 2.32 8.98 -9.21
N ALA A 37 2.88 8.34 -10.25
CA ALA A 37 2.45 7.03 -10.71
C ALA A 37 2.61 5.97 -9.61
N LEU A 38 3.77 5.97 -8.95
CA LEU A 38 4.04 5.07 -7.82
C LEU A 38 3.07 5.32 -6.65
N SER A 39 2.78 6.58 -6.31
CA SER A 39 1.80 6.92 -5.27
C SER A 39 0.40 6.43 -5.61
N ALA A 40 -0.02 6.55 -6.88
CA ALA A 40 -1.30 6.02 -7.35
C ALA A 40 -1.35 4.48 -7.27
N GLU A 41 -0.27 3.79 -7.63
CA GLU A 41 -0.16 2.34 -7.55
C GLU A 41 -0.18 1.84 -6.09
N LEU A 42 0.58 2.50 -5.21
CA LEU A 42 0.60 2.21 -3.77
C LEU A 42 -0.77 2.41 -3.13
N LYS A 43 -1.53 3.45 -3.55
CA LYS A 43 -2.93 3.65 -3.10
C LYS A 43 -3.85 2.53 -3.55
N LYS A 44 -3.72 2.04 -4.80
CA LYS A 44 -4.49 0.89 -5.29
C LYS A 44 -4.16 -0.38 -4.51
N MET A 45 -2.88 -0.63 -4.24
CA MET A 45 -2.47 -1.78 -3.43
C MET A 45 -2.97 -1.70 -1.99
N ARG A 46 -2.94 -0.51 -1.36
CA ARG A 46 -3.51 -0.30 -0.03
C ARG A 46 -5.00 -0.65 0.02
N LEU A 47 -5.76 -0.24 -1.00
CA LEU A 47 -7.19 -0.55 -1.09
C LEU A 47 -7.40 -2.06 -1.21
N ALA A 48 -6.70 -2.72 -2.13
CA ALA A 48 -6.80 -4.17 -2.31
C ALA A 48 -6.42 -4.97 -1.05
N MET A 49 -5.41 -4.53 -0.30
CA MET A 49 -5.05 -5.14 0.99
C MET A 49 -6.11 -4.92 2.06
N LYS A 50 -6.71 -3.72 2.13
CA LYS A 50 -7.80 -3.42 3.06
C LYS A 50 -9.01 -4.32 2.78
N ASP A 51 -9.41 -4.43 1.52
CA ASP A 51 -10.53 -5.27 1.08
C ASP A 51 -10.27 -6.75 1.41
N ARG A 52 -9.03 -7.20 1.24
CA ARG A 52 -8.62 -8.56 1.60
C ARG A 52 -8.66 -8.79 3.12
N LEU A 53 -8.16 -7.85 3.91
CA LEU A 53 -8.22 -7.92 5.38
C LEU A 53 -9.68 -7.94 5.87
N SER A 54 -10.58 -7.15 5.28
CA SER A 54 -12.00 -7.21 5.61
C SER A 54 -12.70 -8.50 5.18
N THR A 55 -12.11 -9.27 4.26
CA THR A 55 -12.64 -10.58 3.86
C THR A 55 -12.14 -11.70 4.78
N ILE A 56 -10.97 -11.53 5.40
CA ILE A 56 -10.34 -12.54 6.28
C ILE A 56 -10.80 -12.39 7.73
N ARG A 57 -11.21 -11.19 8.14
CA ARG A 57 -11.67 -10.86 9.50
C ARG A 57 -13.18 -11.05 9.64
#